data_AF-A0A7V9V2I4-F1
#
_entry.id   AF-A0A7V9V2I4-F1
#
_cell.length_a   1.000
_cell.length_b   1.000
_cell.length_c   1.000
_cell.angle_alpha   90.00
_cell.angle_beta   90.00
_cell.angle_gamma   90.00
#
_symmetry.space_group_name_H-M   'P 1'
#
loop_
_entity.id
_entity.type
_entity.pdbx_description
1 polymer ?
#
loop_
_entity_poly.entity_id
_entity_poly.type
_entity_poly.pdbx_seq_one_letter_code
_entity_poly.pdbx_strand_id
1 'polypeptide(L)' 'FVKVGEASLLVRVGSQHRSVAFRASEWIVDELKKRVPIWKHPVTSETLRFVPLPA' A
#
# COMPACT_ATOMS: atom_id res chain seq x y z
N PHE A 1 -9.53 -4.45 11.30
CA PHE A 1 -10.00 -3.26 10.56
C PHE A 1 -9.03 -2.12 10.81
N VAL A 2 -8.54 -1.48 9.75
CA VAL A 2 -7.78 -0.23 9.87
C VAL A 2 -8.80 0.90 9.96
N LYS A 3 -8.72 1.75 11.00
CA LYS A 3 -9.71 2.83 11.15
C LYS A 3 -9.47 3.91 10.10
N VAL A 4 -10.52 4.70 9.85
CA VAL A 4 -10.40 5.89 9.01
C VAL A 4 -9.33 6.82 9.60
N GLY A 5 -8.38 7.24 8.77
CA GLY A 5 -7.27 8.09 9.17
C GLY A 5 -6.03 7.35 9.69
N GLU A 6 -6.08 6.02 9.86
CA GLU A 6 -4.92 5.23 10.26
C GLU A 6 -4.11 4.76 9.05
N ALA A 7 -2.78 4.67 9.22
CA ALA A 7 -1.90 4.15 8.20
C ALA A 7 -2.16 2.65 7.98
N SER A 8 -2.42 2.26 6.74
CA SER A 8 -2.61 0.85 6.34
C SER A 8 -1.33 0.21 5.79
N LEU A 9 -0.33 1.02 5.40
CA LEU A 9 0.97 0.60 4.90
C LEU A 9 2.02 1.61 5.36
N LEU A 10 3.16 1.12 5.85
CA LEU A 10 4.33 1.93 6.21
C LEU A 10 5.54 1.40 5.44
N VAL A 11 6.24 2.29 4.74
CA VAL A 11 7.51 2.00 4.06
C VAL A 11 8.56 3.02 4.51
N ARG A 12 9.72 2.54 4.96
CA ARG A 12 10.86 3.38 5.36
C ARG A 12 12.07 3.03 4.50
N VAL A 13 12.65 4.03 3.86
CA VAL A 13 13.83 3.89 3.00
C VAL A 13 14.91 4.85 3.47
N GLY A 14 16.14 4.37 3.56
CA GLY A 14 17.33 5.17 3.84
C GLY A 14 18.33 5.06 2.69
N SER A 15 18.98 6.18 2.36
CA SER A 15 20.06 6.25 1.36
C SER A 15 20.95 7.45 1.69
N GLN A 16 22.22 7.39 1.30
CA GLN A 16 23.17 8.50 1.39
C GLN A 16 22.71 9.72 0.57
N HIS A 17 22.02 9.50 -0.54
CA HIS A 17 21.47 10.56 -1.39
C HIS A 17 19.96 10.35 -1.62
N ARG A 18 19.19 11.45 -1.47
CA ARG A 18 17.72 11.42 -1.49
C ARG A 18 17.12 10.83 -2.76
N SER A 19 17.78 11.04 -3.92
CA SER A 19 17.28 10.58 -5.22
C SER A 19 17.11 9.06 -5.28
N VAL A 20 18.04 8.31 -4.69
CA VAL A 20 17.98 6.84 -4.64
C VAL A 20 16.90 6.37 -3.67
N ALA A 21 16.73 7.06 -2.53
CA ALA A 21 15.67 6.73 -1.57
C ALA A 21 14.28 6.88 -2.19
N PHE A 22 14.03 7.96 -2.95
CA PHE A 22 12.75 8.16 -3.63
C PHE A 22 12.47 7.05 -4.65
N ARG A 23 13.42 6.77 -5.55
CA ARG A 23 13.29 5.69 -6.54
C ARG A 23 13.04 4.32 -5.91
N ALA A 24 13.77 4.01 -4.84
CA ALA A 24 13.58 2.74 -4.12
C ALA A 24 12.21 2.67 -3.43
N SER A 25 11.73 3.77 -2.85
CA SER A 25 10.40 3.79 -2.19
C SER A 25 9.26 3.52 -3.16
N GLU A 26 9.31 4.08 -4.36
CA GLU A 26 8.35 3.83 -5.45
C GLU A 26 8.39 2.36 -5.87
N TRP A 27 9.60 1.86 -6.18
CA TRP A 27 9.78 0.48 -6.61
C TRP A 27 9.29 -0.55 -5.58
N ILE A 28 9.53 -0.31 -4.29
CA ILE A 28 9.07 -1.20 -3.21
C ILE A 28 7.54 -1.32 -3.20
N VAL A 29 6.82 -0.20 -3.34
CA VAL A 29 5.35 -0.20 -3.33
C VAL A 29 4.80 -0.91 -4.56
N ASP A 30 5.39 -0.68 -5.73
CA ASP A 30 4.98 -1.34 -6.97
C ASP A 30 5.17 -2.86 -6.91
N GLU A 31 6.35 -3.32 -6.48
CA GLU A 31 6.61 -4.75 -6.38
C GLU A 31 5.78 -5.42 -5.29
N LEU A 32 5.53 -4.73 -4.17
CA LEU A 32 4.65 -5.21 -3.11
C LEU A 32 3.24 -5.45 -3.66
N LYS A 33 2.67 -4.48 -4.39
CA LYS A 33 1.34 -4.62 -4.98
C LYS A 33 1.25 -5.71 -6.05
N LYS A 34 2.33 -5.97 -6.79
CA LYS A 34 2.37 -7.02 -7.82
C LYS A 34 2.49 -8.42 -7.23
N ARG A 35 3.32 -8.59 -6.19
CA ARG A 35 3.74 -9.91 -5.72
C ARG A 35 2.94 -10.41 -4.52
N VAL A 36 2.49 -9.50 -3.66
CA VAL A 36 1.80 -9.88 -2.44
C VAL A 36 0.30 -9.90 -2.70
N PRO A 37 -0.39 -11.03 -2.49
CA PRO A 37 -1.83 -11.11 -2.65
C PRO A 37 -2.53 -10.40 -1.48
N ILE A 38 -2.63 -9.07 -1.56
CA ILE A 38 -3.35 -8.21 -0.62
C ILE A 38 -4.64 -7.68 -1.24
N TRP A 39 -5.74 -7.77 -0.49
CA TRP A 39 -7.05 -7.25 -0.92
C TRP A 39 -7.58 -6.27 0.12
N LYS A 40 -8.11 -5.13 -0.34
CA LYS A 40 -8.84 -4.22 0.54
C LYS A 40 -10.29 -4.67 0.66
N HIS A 41 -10.82 -4.59 1.87
CA HIS A 41 -12.21 -4.83 2.14
C HIS A 41 -12.87 -3.51 2.59
N PRO A 42 -13.50 -2.73 1.68
CA PRO A 42 -14.20 -1.51 2.07
C PRO A 42 -15.34 -1.85 3.05
N VAL A 43 -15.53 -0.97 4.03
CA VAL A 43 -16.69 -1.02 4.93
C VAL A 43 -17.70 -0.02 4.39
N THR A 44 -18.75 -0.53 3.78
CA THR A 44 -19.91 0.23 3.28
C THR A 44 -21.15 -0.14 4.07
N SER A 45 -22.14 0.76 4.13
CA SER A 45 -23.44 0.51 4.78
C SER A 45 -24.20 -0.65 4.13
N GLU A 46 -23.95 -0.92 2.85
CA GLU A 46 -24.45 -2.07 2.12
C GLU A 46 -23.30 -3.00 1.71
N THR A 47 -23.32 -4.21 2.30
CA THR A 47 -22.61 -5.44 1.92
C THR A 47 -21.08 -5.44 1.85
N LEU A 48 -20.50 -6.47 2.49
CA LEU A 48 -19.07 -6.74 2.47
C LEU A 48 -18.62 -7.39 1.13
N ARG A 49 -18.01 -6.62 0.21
CA ARG A 49 -17.32 -7.18 -0.98
C ARG A 49 -15.82 -6.89 -0.97
N PHE A 50 -15.01 -7.91 -1.29
CA PHE A 50 -13.58 -7.74 -1.59
C PHE A 50 -13.40 -7.05 -2.94
N VAL A 51 -12.60 -5.98 -2.99
CA VAL A 51 -12.30 -5.25 -4.23
C VAL A 51 -10.79 -5.29 -4.46
N PRO A 52 -10.31 -5.75 -5.64
CA PRO A 52 -8.89 -5.66 -5.97
C PRO A 52 -8.46 -4.20 -6.03
N LEU A 53 -7.25 -3.89 -5.54
CA LEU A 53 -6.69 -2.55 -5.68
C LEU A 53 -6.42 -2.28 -7.17
N PRO A 54 -6.80 -1.12 -7.72
CA PRO A 54 -6.37 -0.74 -9.05
C PRO A 54 -4.85 -0.68 -9.08
N ALA A 55 -4.26 -1.22 -10.16
CA ALA A 55 -2.83 -1.18 -10.43
C ALA A 55 -2.30 0.25 -10.30
#